data_AF-A0AAV8VYM9-F1
#
_entry.id   AF-A0AAV8VYM9-F1
#
_cell.length_a   1.000
_cell.length_b   1.000
_cell.length_c   1.000
_cell.angle_alpha   90.00
_cell.angle_beta   90.00
_cell.angle_gamma   90.00
#
_symmetry.space_group_name_H-M   'P 1'
#
loop_
_entity.id
_entity.type
_entity.pdbx_description
1 polymer ?
#
loop_
_entity_poly.entity_id
_entity_poly.type
_entity_poly.pdbx_seq_one_letter_code
_entity_poly.pdbx_strand_id
1 'polypeptide(L)'
;MSVQLDFLDHVLHSRDRNKIYLVAICHLVMVGYSICSLVLEMIDLQEPVTTYEILYIGIHYTIHFILIFCLIVGVYIDIPFFLVPWLSAAFFIYFYVTILTVISMEPNIIILNIIAHLKNFLVLSVCWFSWYVVFSYAKNEITGRGSYERCLLE
;
A
#
# COMPACT_ATOMS: atom_id res chain seq x y z
N MET A 1 33.03 16.15 -12.29
CA MET A 1 32.49 14.77 -12.16
C MET A 1 31.55 14.64 -10.96
N SER A 2 31.84 15.27 -9.81
CA SER A 2 30.96 15.31 -8.62
C SER A 2 29.57 15.94 -8.88
N VAL A 3 29.52 17.10 -9.54
CA VAL A 3 28.26 17.84 -9.78
C VAL A 3 27.22 17.07 -10.62
N GLN A 4 27.67 16.24 -11.56
CA GLN A 4 26.76 15.41 -12.37
C GLN A 4 26.22 14.21 -11.58
N LEU A 5 26.99 13.67 -10.63
CA LEU A 5 26.52 12.63 -9.71
C LEU A 5 25.48 13.21 -8.73
N ASP A 6 25.74 14.37 -8.14
CA ASP A 6 24.84 15.02 -7.17
C ASP A 6 23.48 15.37 -7.81
N PHE A 7 23.49 15.86 -9.05
CA PHE A 7 22.25 16.14 -9.78
C PHE A 7 21.45 14.88 -10.10
N LEU A 8 22.13 13.82 -10.57
CA LEU A 8 21.47 12.57 -10.92
C LEU A 8 20.86 11.89 -9.69
N ASP A 9 21.58 11.90 -8.56
CA ASP A 9 21.10 11.35 -7.30
C ASP A 9 19.85 12.11 -6.82
N HIS A 10 19.87 13.44 -6.85
CA HIS A 10 18.72 14.27 -6.49
C HIS A 10 17.48 13.98 -7.37
N VAL A 11 17.66 13.79 -8.68
CA VAL A 11 16.58 13.48 -9.63
C VAL A 11 16.02 12.07 -9.41
N LEU A 12 16.88 11.07 -9.18
CA LEU A 12 16.43 9.70 -8.93
C LEU A 12 15.70 9.60 -7.59
N HIS A 13 16.22 10.27 -6.57
CA HIS A 13 15.68 10.24 -5.22
C HIS A 13 14.32 10.93 -5.14
N SER A 14 14.17 12.11 -5.77
CA SER A 14 12.87 12.78 -5.90
C SER A 14 11.84 11.93 -6.65
N ARG A 15 12.25 11.19 -7.68
CA ARG A 15 11.38 10.26 -8.41
C ARG A 15 10.88 9.12 -7.52
N ASP A 16 11.72 8.51 -6.70
CA ASP A 16 11.31 7.39 -5.84
C ASP A 16 10.37 7.85 -4.70
N ARG A 17 10.65 9.01 -4.09
CA ARG A 17 9.73 9.63 -3.12
C ARG A 17 8.35 9.89 -3.72
N ASN A 18 8.31 10.44 -4.94
CA ASN A 18 7.05 10.71 -5.65
C ASN A 18 6.22 9.45 -5.91
N LYS A 19 6.85 8.30 -6.15
CA LYS A 19 6.13 7.03 -6.32
C LYS A 19 5.43 6.60 -5.02
N ILE A 20 6.06 6.76 -3.87
CA ILE A 20 5.43 6.41 -2.59
C ILE A 20 4.29 7.39 -2.27
N TYR A 21 4.48 8.69 -2.49
CA TYR A 21 3.39 9.65 -2.33
C TYR A 21 2.20 9.31 -3.23
N LEU A 22 2.45 8.88 -4.47
CA LEU A 22 1.39 8.40 -5.35
C LEU A 22 0.66 7.17 -4.76
N VAL A 23 1.39 6.18 -4.23
CA VAL A 23 0.80 5.02 -3.55
C VAL A 23 -0.09 5.46 -2.37
N ALA A 24 0.41 6.36 -1.52
CA ALA A 24 -0.32 6.88 -0.38
C ALA A 24 -1.60 7.63 -0.78
N ILE A 25 -1.52 8.50 -1.80
CA ILE A 25 -2.67 9.27 -2.31
C ILE A 25 -3.69 8.34 -2.96
N CYS A 26 -3.27 7.39 -3.80
CA CYS A 26 -4.17 6.40 -4.39
C CYS A 26 -4.90 5.60 -3.30
N HIS A 27 -4.19 5.17 -2.25
CA HIS A 27 -4.81 4.45 -1.14
C HIS A 27 -5.78 5.31 -0.34
N LEU A 28 -5.44 6.58 -0.10
CA LEU A 28 -6.34 7.54 0.54
C LEU A 28 -7.63 7.73 -0.25
N VAL A 29 -7.53 7.88 -1.58
CA VAL A 29 -8.70 8.00 -2.46
C VAL A 29 -9.55 6.73 -2.43
N MET A 30 -8.93 5.55 -2.48
CA MET A 30 -9.66 4.27 -2.37
C MET A 30 -10.37 4.14 -1.01
N VAL A 31 -9.71 4.50 0.09
CA VAL A 31 -10.30 4.49 1.43
C VAL A 31 -11.48 5.46 1.53
N GLY A 32 -11.31 6.69 1.04
CA GLY A 32 -12.38 7.68 1.00
C GLY A 32 -13.59 7.22 0.17
N TYR A 33 -13.33 6.62 -1.00
CA TYR A 33 -14.37 6.03 -1.83
C TYR A 33 -15.11 4.90 -1.08
N SER A 34 -14.39 3.99 -0.43
CA SER A 34 -14.99 2.88 0.33
C SER A 34 -15.85 3.37 1.49
N ILE A 35 -15.43 4.42 2.21
CA ILE A 35 -16.25 5.05 3.26
C ILE A 35 -17.56 5.57 2.66
N CYS A 36 -17.49 6.34 1.57
CA CYS A 36 -18.67 6.87 0.91
C CYS A 36 -19.61 5.76 0.41
N SER A 37 -19.06 4.73 -0.24
CA SER A 37 -19.82 3.60 -0.76
C SER A 37 -20.53 2.85 0.37
N LEU A 38 -19.85 2.62 1.49
CA LEU A 38 -20.42 1.94 2.65
C LEU A 38 -21.56 2.75 3.28
N VAL A 39 -21.38 4.06 3.44
CA VAL A 39 -22.43 4.93 3.98
C VAL A 39 -23.68 4.91 3.09
N LEU A 40 -23.51 4.96 1.76
CA LEU A 40 -24.64 4.88 0.83
C LEU A 40 -25.36 3.53 0.93
N GLU A 41 -24.61 2.42 0.99
CA GLU A 41 -25.17 1.08 1.13
C GLU A 41 -25.96 0.94 2.45
N MET A 42 -25.45 1.49 3.55
CA MET A 42 -26.14 1.47 4.84
C MET A 42 -27.43 2.31 4.82
N ILE A 43 -27.46 3.41 4.07
CA ILE A 43 -28.68 4.21 3.87
C ILE A 43 -29.70 3.42 3.05
N ASP A 44 -29.26 2.72 2.00
CA ASP A 44 -30.12 1.97 1.09
C ASP A 44 -30.74 0.73 1.75
N LEU A 45 -29.99 0.03 2.61
CA LEU A 45 -30.46 -1.19 3.27
C LEU A 45 -31.50 -0.92 4.37
N GLN A 46 -31.57 0.29 4.92
CA GLN A 46 -32.48 0.68 6.02
C GLN A 46 -32.43 -0.23 7.26
N GLU A 47 -31.40 -1.08 7.38
CA GLU A 47 -31.22 -1.97 8.52
C GLU A 47 -30.54 -1.25 9.69
N PRO A 48 -30.90 -1.59 10.94
CA PRO A 48 -30.25 -1.01 12.11
C PRO A 48 -28.79 -1.47 12.20
N VAL A 49 -27.87 -0.51 12.13
CA VAL A 49 -26.44 -0.74 12.30
C VAL A 49 -26.14 -1.18 13.72
N THR A 50 -25.47 -2.32 13.88
CA THR A 50 -25.07 -2.83 15.19
C THR A 50 -23.85 -2.08 15.73
N THR A 51 -23.70 -2.04 17.06
CA THR A 51 -22.51 -1.45 17.70
C THR A 51 -21.21 -2.14 17.26
N TYR A 52 -21.26 -3.44 17.00
CA TYR A 52 -20.11 -4.21 16.52
C TYR A 52 -19.65 -3.74 15.14
N GLU A 53 -20.58 -3.50 14.21
CA GLU A 53 -20.27 -2.99 12.87
C GLU A 53 -19.66 -1.59 12.93
N ILE A 54 -20.22 -0.70 13.76
CA ILE A 54 -19.66 0.65 13.94
C ILE A 54 -18.21 0.57 14.44
N LEU A 55 -17.96 -0.28 15.44
CA LEU A 55 -16.62 -0.47 15.99
C LEU A 55 -15.66 -1.06 14.95
N TYR A 56 -16.10 -2.09 14.21
CA TYR A 56 -15.32 -2.70 13.14
C TYR A 56 -14.95 -1.68 12.06
N ILE A 57 -15.93 -0.93 11.56
CA ILE A 57 -15.74 0.13 10.56
C ILE A 57 -14.77 1.19 11.06
N GLY A 58 -14.96 1.67 12.30
CA GLY A 58 -14.10 2.66 12.94
C GLY A 58 -12.65 2.19 13.05
N ILE A 59 -12.43 0.98 13.56
CA ILE A 59 -11.08 0.39 13.68
C ILE A 59 -10.46 0.19 12.30
N HIS A 60 -11.21 -0.40 11.36
CA HIS A 60 -10.75 -0.72 10.02
C HIS A 60 -10.22 0.54 9.29
N TYR A 61 -11.02 1.61 9.26
CA TYR A 61 -10.60 2.85 8.60
C TYR A 61 -9.51 3.59 9.37
N THR A 62 -9.51 3.53 10.71
CA THR A 62 -8.41 4.09 11.51
C THR A 62 -7.07 3.44 11.17
N ILE A 63 -7.02 2.12 11.03
CA ILE A 63 -5.81 1.39 10.60
C ILE A 63 -5.35 1.88 9.23
N HIS A 64 -6.27 2.04 8.27
CA HIS A 64 -5.93 2.55 6.94
C HIS A 64 -5.33 3.97 6.98
N PHE A 65 -5.88 4.87 7.78
CA PHE A 65 -5.31 6.21 7.95
C PHE A 65 -3.92 6.18 8.61
N ILE A 66 -3.71 5.31 9.60
CA ILE A 66 -2.39 5.11 10.21
C ILE A 66 -1.39 4.62 9.17
N LEU A 67 -1.77 3.65 8.33
CA LEU A 67 -0.90 3.14 7.26
C LEU A 67 -0.50 4.22 6.25
N ILE A 68 -1.45 5.05 5.81
CA ILE A 68 -1.19 6.18 4.91
C ILE A 68 -0.28 7.20 5.59
N PHE A 69 -0.55 7.54 6.85
CA PHE A 69 0.26 8.48 7.62
C PHE A 69 1.71 7.99 7.76
N CYS A 70 1.89 6.72 8.12
CA CYS A 70 3.19 6.07 8.21
C CYS A 70 3.97 6.13 6.88
N LEU A 71 3.32 5.90 5.73
CA LEU A 71 3.96 6.07 4.43
C LEU A 71 4.43 7.51 4.19
N ILE A 72 3.55 8.49 4.36
CA ILE A 72 3.85 9.90 4.09
C ILE A 72 4.96 10.40 5.02
N VAL A 73 4.84 10.14 6.31
CA VAL A 73 5.83 10.55 7.31
C VAL A 73 7.16 9.86 7.07
N GLY A 74 7.17 8.55 6.82
CA GLY A 74 8.40 7.80 6.57
C GLY A 74 9.23 8.33 5.40
N VAL A 75 8.55 8.78 4.33
CA VAL A 75 9.21 9.41 3.17
C VAL A 75 9.60 10.87 3.43
N TYR A 76 8.82 11.58 4.23
CA TYR A 76 9.10 12.98 4.55
C TYR A 76 10.35 13.12 5.43
N ILE A 77 10.54 12.20 6.39
CA ILE A 77 11.68 12.22 7.34
C ILE A 77 12.80 11.23 6.98
N ASP A 78 12.68 10.52 5.85
CA ASP A 78 13.64 9.51 5.39
C ASP A 78 13.95 8.44 6.45
N ILE A 79 12.91 7.94 7.12
CA ILE A 79 13.04 6.85 8.11
C ILE A 79 12.29 5.61 7.60
N PRO A 80 13.00 4.60 7.07
CA PRO A 80 12.41 3.39 6.50
C PRO A 80 11.56 2.58 7.49
N PHE A 81 11.81 2.71 8.79
CA PHE A 81 11.05 2.02 9.83
C PHE A 81 9.54 2.34 9.75
N PHE A 82 9.17 3.57 9.41
CA PHE A 82 7.77 3.96 9.24
C PHE A 82 7.10 3.30 8.02
N LEU A 83 7.85 2.69 7.11
CA LEU A 83 7.31 1.98 5.95
C LEU A 83 6.97 0.51 6.26
N VAL A 84 7.48 -0.03 7.38
CA VAL A 84 7.26 -1.42 7.79
C VAL A 84 5.78 -1.78 7.96
N PRO A 85 4.93 -0.97 8.62
CA PRO A 85 3.50 -1.27 8.74
C PRO A 85 2.81 -1.49 7.39
N TRP A 86 3.16 -0.67 6.38
CA TRP A 86 2.64 -0.82 5.03
C TRP A 86 3.12 -2.12 4.37
N LEU A 87 4.42 -2.40 4.45
CA LEU A 87 5.02 -3.61 3.88
C LEU A 87 4.40 -4.88 4.48
N SER A 88 4.17 -4.90 5.79
CA SER A 88 3.50 -6.00 6.48
C SER A 88 2.05 -6.15 6.02
N ALA A 89 1.27 -5.06 6.02
CA ALA A 89 -0.13 -5.10 5.61
C ALA A 89 -0.30 -5.57 4.15
N ALA A 90 0.47 -4.99 3.22
CA ALA A 90 0.43 -5.37 1.81
C ALA A 90 0.83 -6.85 1.59
N PHE A 91 1.79 -7.37 2.35
CA PHE A 91 2.18 -8.79 2.30
C PHE A 91 1.06 -9.72 2.77
N PHE A 92 0.41 -9.43 3.90
CA PHE A 92 -0.70 -10.25 4.41
C PHE A 92 -1.92 -10.21 3.47
N ILE A 93 -2.25 -9.04 2.92
CA ILE A 93 -3.33 -8.91 1.93
C ILE A 93 -3.01 -9.71 0.67
N TYR A 94 -1.78 -9.62 0.16
CA TYR A 94 -1.34 -10.40 -0.99
C TYR A 94 -1.52 -11.91 -0.74
N PHE A 95 -1.10 -12.40 0.42
CA PHE A 95 -1.26 -13.81 0.78
C PHE A 95 -2.74 -14.21 0.89
N TYR A 96 -3.56 -13.40 1.55
CA TYR A 96 -5.01 -13.64 1.68
C TYR A 96 -5.73 -13.69 0.32
N VAL A 97 -5.48 -12.71 -0.56
CA VAL A 97 -6.09 -12.67 -1.90
C VAL A 97 -5.57 -13.83 -2.76
N THR A 98 -4.32 -14.25 -2.58
CA THR A 98 -3.79 -15.45 -3.25
C THR A 98 -4.61 -16.70 -2.89
N ILE A 99 -4.90 -16.90 -1.60
CA ILE A 99 -5.75 -18.01 -1.15
C ILE A 99 -7.15 -17.93 -1.78
N LEU A 100 -7.79 -16.76 -1.73
CA LEU A 100 -9.11 -16.55 -2.37
C LEU A 100 -9.08 -16.83 -3.88
N THR A 101 -7.98 -16.46 -4.54
CA THR A 101 -7.77 -16.73 -5.97
C THR A 101 -7.73 -18.22 -6.25
N VAL A 102 -6.99 -18.98 -5.44
CA VAL A 102 -6.90 -20.45 -5.59
C VAL A 102 -8.26 -21.10 -5.36
N ILE A 103 -8.99 -20.70 -4.32
CA ILE A 103 -10.34 -21.23 -4.03
C ILE A 103 -11.29 -20.92 -5.20
N SER A 104 -11.20 -19.72 -5.80
CA SER A 104 -12.05 -19.33 -6.92
C SER A 104 -11.82 -20.13 -8.21
N MET A 105 -10.75 -20.93 -8.30
CA MET A 105 -10.47 -21.80 -9.47
C MET A 105 -11.21 -23.13 -9.44
N GLU A 106 -12.07 -23.39 -8.44
CA GLU A 106 -12.82 -24.65 -8.39
C GLU A 106 -13.74 -24.82 -9.63
N PRO A 107 -13.78 -26.03 -10.21
CA PRO A 107 -14.28 -26.25 -11.58
C PRO A 107 -15.81 -26.13 -11.77
N ASN A 108 -16.58 -25.96 -10.69
CA ASN A 108 -18.04 -26.16 -10.76
C ASN A 108 -18.85 -24.94 -11.27
N ILE A 109 -18.28 -23.74 -11.45
CA ILE A 109 -19.02 -22.55 -11.95
C ILE A 109 -18.14 -21.66 -12.84
N ILE A 110 -17.96 -22.04 -14.12
CA ILE A 110 -16.91 -21.50 -15.00
C ILE A 110 -16.99 -19.97 -15.23
N ILE A 111 -18.17 -19.38 -15.48
CA ILE A 111 -18.25 -17.96 -15.91
C ILE A 111 -18.16 -16.98 -14.72
N LEU A 112 -18.81 -17.27 -13.60
CA LEU A 112 -18.74 -16.42 -12.39
C LEU A 112 -17.31 -16.42 -11.81
N ASN A 113 -16.61 -17.55 -11.94
CA ASN A 113 -15.24 -17.71 -11.46
C ASN A 113 -14.21 -16.93 -12.27
N ILE A 114 -14.41 -16.71 -13.58
CA ILE A 114 -13.49 -15.91 -14.41
C ILE A 114 -13.47 -14.44 -13.96
N ILE A 115 -14.63 -13.84 -13.69
CA ILE A 115 -14.70 -12.43 -13.25
C ILE A 115 -14.06 -12.27 -11.87
N ALA A 116 -14.34 -13.19 -10.94
CA ALA A 116 -13.70 -13.20 -9.62
C ALA A 116 -12.18 -13.36 -9.74
N HIS A 117 -11.72 -14.25 -10.61
CA HIS A 117 -10.31 -14.49 -10.86
C HIS A 117 -9.60 -13.25 -11.43
N LEU A 118 -10.18 -12.58 -12.44
CA LEU A 118 -9.62 -11.35 -13.01
C LEU A 118 -9.55 -10.22 -11.97
N LYS A 119 -10.59 -10.07 -11.13
CA LYS A 119 -10.59 -9.10 -10.03
C LYS A 119 -9.47 -9.38 -9.04
N ASN A 120 -9.32 -10.64 -8.60
CA ASN A 120 -8.28 -11.02 -7.66
C ASN A 120 -6.88 -10.82 -8.25
N PHE A 121 -6.68 -11.17 -9.53
CA PHE A 121 -5.41 -10.97 -10.23
C PHE A 121 -5.02 -9.48 -10.32
N LEU A 122 -5.99 -8.61 -10.59
CA LEU A 122 -5.79 -7.16 -10.58
C LEU A 122 -5.37 -6.67 -9.19
N VAL A 123 -6.07 -7.10 -8.13
CA VAL A 123 -5.76 -6.73 -6.74
C VAL A 123 -4.35 -7.21 -6.35
N LEU A 124 -3.99 -8.45 -6.71
CA LEU A 124 -2.65 -8.99 -6.48
C LEU A 124 -1.57 -8.17 -7.19
N SER A 125 -1.82 -7.77 -8.44
CA SER A 125 -0.90 -6.95 -9.22
C SER A 125 -0.67 -5.58 -8.59
N VAL A 126 -1.74 -4.93 -8.10
CA VAL A 126 -1.65 -3.65 -7.39
C VAL A 126 -0.92 -3.80 -6.06
N CYS A 127 -1.25 -4.83 -5.26
CA CYS A 127 -0.59 -5.09 -3.99
C CYS A 127 0.91 -5.36 -4.18
N TRP A 128 1.26 -6.17 -5.17
CA TRP A 128 2.65 -6.49 -5.51
C TRP A 128 3.43 -5.24 -5.95
N PHE A 129 2.85 -4.45 -6.86
CA PHE A 129 3.48 -3.22 -7.34
C PHE A 129 3.70 -2.22 -6.21
N SER A 130 2.68 -1.99 -5.37
CA SER A 130 2.76 -1.12 -4.20
C SER A 130 3.84 -1.57 -3.22
N TRP A 131 3.86 -2.87 -2.90
CA TRP A 131 4.87 -3.46 -2.02
C TRP A 131 6.28 -3.26 -2.59
N TYR A 132 6.47 -3.54 -3.89
CA TYR A 132 7.75 -3.38 -4.57
C TYR A 132 8.26 -1.93 -4.51
N VAL A 133 7.41 -0.94 -4.82
CA VAL A 133 7.77 0.48 -4.77
C VAL A 133 8.29 0.88 -3.40
N VAL A 134 7.56 0.51 -2.34
CA VAL A 134 7.91 0.87 -0.96
C VAL A 134 9.17 0.14 -0.51
N PHE A 135 9.30 -1.15 -0.85
CA PHE A 135 10.47 -1.95 -0.53
C PHE A 135 11.75 -1.43 -1.21
N SER A 136 11.66 -1.09 -2.51
CA SER A 136 12.80 -0.56 -3.27
C SER A 136 13.32 0.73 -2.67
N TYR A 137 12.44 1.67 -2.31
CA TYR A 137 12.85 2.90 -1.63
C TYR A 137 13.47 2.62 -0.26
N ALA A 138 12.82 1.80 0.58
CA ALA A 138 13.34 1.45 1.90
C ALA A 138 14.73 0.82 1.83
N LYS A 139 14.95 -0.07 0.85
CA LYS A 139 16.26 -0.67 0.58
C LYS A 139 17.28 0.39 0.19
N ASN A 140 16.93 1.28 -0.75
CA ASN A 140 17.83 2.33 -1.23
C ASN A 140 18.27 3.26 -0.10
N GLU A 141 17.36 3.68 0.78
CA GLU A 141 17.68 4.50 1.96
C GLU A 141 18.69 3.82 2.90
N ILE A 142 18.46 2.53 3.19
CA ILE A 142 19.35 1.75 4.08
C ILE A 142 20.73 1.60 3.45
N THR A 143 20.80 1.25 2.16
CA THR A 143 22.08 1.05 1.46
C THR A 143 22.82 2.36 1.17
N GLY A 144 22.09 3.45 0.91
CA GLY A 144 22.63 4.77 0.59
C GLY A 144 23.31 5.42 1.80
N ARG A 145 22.67 5.38 2.99
CA ARG A 145 23.32 5.84 4.24
C ARG A 145 24.62 5.12 4.53
N GLY A 146 24.63 3.79 4.37
CA GLY A 146 25.82 2.97 4.61
C GLY A 146 26.96 3.18 3.60
N SER A 147 26.72 3.85 2.48
CA SER A 147 27.76 4.26 1.53
C SER A 147 28.31 5.65 1.86
N TYR A 148 27.46 6.58 2.27
CA TYR A 148 27.86 7.95 2.63
C TYR A 148 28.68 7.98 3.93
N GLU A 149 28.25 7.22 4.95
CA GLU A 149 29.00 7.08 6.20
C GLU A 149 30.38 6.44 5.99
N ARG A 150 30.50 5.51 5.03
CA ARG A 150 31.78 4.89 4.67
C ARG A 150 32.74 5.88 3.99
N CYS A 151 32.21 6.73 3.12
CA CYS A 151 32.99 7.73 2.40
C CYS A 151 33.46 8.89 3.30
N LEU A 152 32.78 9.15 4.42
CA LEU A 152 33.20 10.12 5.44
C LEU A 152 34.27 9.58 6.41
N LEU A 153 34.48 8.26 6.42
CA LEU A 153 35.45 7.58 7.28
C LEU A 153 36.76 7.22 6.54
N GLU A 154 36.83 7.46 5.23
CA GLU A 154 38.02 7.30 4.37
C GLU A 154 38.62 8.67 4.03
#